data_AF-A0A4R8TCT1-F1
#
_entry.id   AF-A0A4R8TCT1-F1
#
_cell.length_a   1.000
_cell.length_b   1.000
_cell.length_c   1.000
_cell.angle_alpha   90.00
_cell.angle_beta   90.00
_cell.angle_gamma   90.00
#
_symmetry.space_group_name_H-M   'P 1'
#
loop_
_entity.id
_entity.type
_entity.pdbx_description
1 polymer ?
#
loop_
_entity_poly.entity_id
_entity_poly.type
_entity_poly.pdbx_seq_one_letter_code
_entity_poly.pdbx_strand_id
1 'polypeptide(L)'
;MGAPTDFTFDVKSYQAQFAKELPVQGVNKTDINDIIIDAVGRKASASTVFHGKYSSGEKLKLEFAWFLDFNEDGTKVTRILEWLDTTEALKFQAKCNALIDELEAKQ
;
A
#
# COMPACT_ATOMS: atom_id res chain seq x y z
N MET A 1 13.43 -0.67 -11.93
CA MET A 1 13.91 0.00 -10.71
C MET A 1 12.91 -0.29 -9.62
N GLY A 2 13.28 -1.13 -8.66
CA GLY A 2 12.47 -1.51 -7.51
C GLY A 2 13.37 -1.59 -6.28
N ALA A 3 12.78 -1.83 -5.10
CA ALA A 3 13.57 -2.09 -3.91
C ALA A 3 14.56 -3.26 -4.15
N PRO A 4 15.73 -3.27 -3.47
CA PRO A 4 16.65 -4.40 -3.51
C PRO A 4 15.91 -5.72 -3.25
N THR A 5 16.32 -6.82 -3.88
CA THR A 5 15.63 -8.13 -3.76
C THR A 5 15.67 -8.72 -2.35
N ASP A 6 16.59 -8.24 -1.52
CA ASP A 6 16.76 -8.56 -0.11
C ASP A 6 16.09 -7.55 0.84
N PHE A 7 15.46 -6.50 0.30
CA PHE A 7 14.70 -5.56 1.10
C PHE A 7 13.49 -6.27 1.70
N THR A 8 13.44 -6.29 3.02
CA THR A 8 12.28 -6.73 3.80
C THR A 8 11.72 -5.52 4.53
N PHE A 9 10.41 -5.33 4.43
CA PHE A 9 9.70 -4.28 5.15
C PHE A 9 8.88 -4.94 6.24
N ASP A 10 9.39 -4.91 7.47
CA ASP A 10 8.72 -5.55 8.58
C ASP A 10 7.40 -4.86 8.94
N VAL A 11 6.53 -5.57 9.65
CA VAL A 11 5.19 -5.08 10.02
C VAL A 11 5.27 -3.79 10.82
N LYS A 12 6.27 -3.65 11.70
CA LYS A 12 6.42 -2.48 12.57
C LYS A 12 6.75 -1.23 11.75
N SER A 13 7.67 -1.35 10.80
CA SER A 13 8.11 -0.28 9.91
C SER A 13 6.97 0.12 8.96
N TYR A 14 6.24 -0.86 8.42
CA TYR A 14 5.04 -0.61 7.63
C TYR A 14 3.98 0.16 8.41
N GLN A 15 3.66 -0.29 9.63
CA GLN A 15 2.69 0.39 10.49
C GLN A 15 3.12 1.81 10.84
N ALA A 16 4.41 2.04 11.12
CA ALA A 16 4.93 3.36 11.41
C ALA A 16 4.83 4.30 10.19
N GLN A 17 5.18 3.82 9.00
CA GLN A 17 5.06 4.60 7.77
C GLN A 17 3.59 4.93 7.47
N PHE A 18 2.71 3.94 7.56
CA PHE A 18 1.28 4.13 7.34
C PHE A 18 0.68 5.13 8.35
N ALA A 19 1.06 5.01 9.63
CA ALA A 19 0.62 5.94 10.68
C ALA A 19 1.08 7.39 10.42
N LYS A 20 2.28 7.57 9.87
CA LYS A 20 2.80 8.89 9.48
C LYS A 20 1.95 9.54 8.37
N GLU A 21 1.45 8.74 7.44
CA GLU A 21 0.72 9.24 6.27
C GLU A 21 -0.78 9.40 6.50
N LEU A 22 -1.36 8.65 7.46
CA LEU A 22 -2.80 8.70 7.80
C LEU A 22 -3.38 10.11 8.02
N PRO A 23 -2.67 11.11 8.59
CA PRO A 23 -3.21 12.46 8.74
C PRO A 23 -3.41 13.22 7.42
N VAL A 24 -2.69 12.83 6.36
CA VAL A 24 -2.63 13.58 5.09
C VAL A 24 -3.22 12.85 3.90
N GLN A 25 -3.58 11.58 4.05
CA GLN A 25 -4.28 10.81 3.03
C GLN A 25 -5.32 9.86 3.66
N GLY A 26 -6.31 9.46 2.88
CA GLY A 26 -7.27 8.45 3.29
C GLY A 26 -7.82 7.65 2.12
N VAL A 27 -8.30 6.44 2.43
CA VAL A 27 -8.93 5.52 1.48
C VAL A 27 -10.43 5.77 1.45
N ASN A 28 -10.99 5.87 0.24
CA ASN A 28 -12.44 5.92 0.04
C ASN A 28 -12.99 4.56 -0.38
N LYS A 29 -12.32 3.89 -1.32
CA LYS A 29 -12.74 2.61 -1.89
C LYS A 29 -11.52 1.90 -2.48
N THR A 30 -11.54 0.57 -2.46
CA THR A 30 -10.63 -0.27 -3.24
C THR A 30 -11.43 -1.18 -4.15
N ASP A 31 -11.14 -1.16 -5.45
CA ASP A 31 -11.61 -2.17 -6.38
C ASP A 31 -10.63 -3.35 -6.37
N ILE A 32 -11.14 -4.57 -6.28
CA ILE A 32 -10.33 -5.80 -6.34
C ILE A 32 -10.70 -6.51 -7.64
N ASN A 33 -9.69 -6.77 -8.47
CA ASN A 33 -9.84 -7.39 -9.78
C ASN A 33 -8.87 -8.58 -9.92
N ASP A 34 -9.05 -9.39 -10.96
CA ASP A 34 -8.13 -10.45 -11.38
C ASP A 34 -7.67 -11.40 -10.25
N ILE A 35 -8.60 -11.82 -9.39
CA ILE A 35 -8.30 -12.68 -8.24
C ILE A 35 -7.94 -14.09 -8.72
N ILE A 36 -6.79 -14.59 -8.27
CA ILE A 36 -6.34 -15.96 -8.46
C ILE A 36 -6.09 -16.57 -7.08
N ILE A 37 -6.62 -17.76 -6.83
CA ILE A 37 -6.50 -18.46 -5.54
C ILE A 37 -5.90 -19.84 -5.78
N ASP A 38 -4.77 -20.12 -5.13
CA ASP A 38 -4.22 -21.45 -4.98
C ASP A 38 -4.52 -21.94 -3.55
N ALA A 39 -5.63 -22.65 -3.40
CA ALA A 39 -6.08 -23.15 -2.11
C ALA A 39 -5.13 -24.22 -1.52
N VAL A 40 -4.47 -25.00 -2.38
CA VAL A 40 -3.57 -26.08 -1.95
C VAL A 40 -2.24 -25.48 -1.48
N GLY A 41 -1.67 -24.58 -2.29
CA GLY A 41 -0.44 -23.86 -1.95
C GLY A 41 -0.63 -22.76 -0.90
N ARG A 42 -1.89 -22.43 -0.55
CA ARG A 42 -2.26 -21.36 0.38
C ARG A 42 -1.69 -20.02 -0.06
N LYS A 43 -1.98 -19.67 -1.31
CA LYS A 43 -1.55 -18.43 -1.95
C LYS A 43 -2.70 -17.77 -2.68
N ALA A 44 -2.59 -16.46 -2.84
CA ALA A 44 -3.48 -15.71 -3.71
C ALA A 44 -2.73 -14.60 -4.43
N SER A 45 -3.28 -14.16 -5.55
CA SER A 45 -2.90 -12.90 -6.17
C SER A 45 -4.15 -12.10 -6.55
N ALA A 46 -4.04 -10.79 -6.58
CA ALA A 46 -5.10 -9.90 -7.05
C ALA A 46 -4.48 -8.62 -7.61
N SER A 47 -5.14 -8.00 -8.57
CA SER A 47 -4.89 -6.60 -8.92
C SER A 47 -5.89 -5.74 -8.14
N THR A 48 -5.49 -4.54 -7.72
CA THR A 48 -6.41 -3.62 -7.06
C THR A 48 -6.23 -2.20 -7.54
N VAL A 49 -7.33 -1.45 -7.55
CA VAL A 49 -7.30 0.00 -7.73
C VAL A 49 -7.74 0.65 -6.42
N PHE A 50 -6.81 1.34 -5.79
CA PHE A 50 -7.04 2.17 -4.62
C PHE A 50 -7.58 3.54 -5.04
N HIS A 51 -8.69 3.96 -4.46
CA HIS A 51 -9.25 5.31 -4.62
C HIS A 51 -9.28 5.98 -3.26
N GLY A 52 -8.61 7.13 -3.16
CA GLY A 52 -8.50 7.90 -1.94
C GLY A 52 -8.53 9.40 -2.18
N LYS A 53 -8.22 10.14 -1.12
CA LYS A 53 -8.05 11.59 -1.14
C LYS A 53 -6.93 12.01 -0.23
N TYR A 54 -6.22 13.05 -0.62
CA TYR A 54 -5.34 13.78 0.26
C TYR A 54 -6.14 14.73 1.17
N SER A 55 -5.53 15.18 2.27
CA SER A 55 -6.11 16.19 3.18
C SER A 55 -6.39 17.53 2.48
N SER A 56 -5.69 17.81 1.37
CA SER A 56 -5.98 18.95 0.49
C SER A 56 -7.29 18.83 -0.30
N GLY A 57 -7.94 17.65 -0.28
CA GLY A 57 -9.14 17.33 -1.07
C GLY A 57 -8.84 16.79 -2.47
N GLU A 58 -7.58 16.81 -2.91
CA GLU A 58 -7.13 16.22 -4.18
C GLU A 58 -7.36 14.70 -4.17
N LYS A 59 -7.80 14.16 -5.32
CA LYS A 59 -8.05 12.71 -5.46
C LYS A 59 -6.75 11.95 -5.61
N LEU A 60 -6.67 10.80 -4.96
CA LEU A 60 -5.59 9.84 -5.05
C LEU A 60 -6.09 8.58 -5.75
N LYS A 61 -5.35 8.09 -6.74
CA LYS A 61 -5.59 6.79 -7.36
C LYS A 61 -4.25 6.06 -7.47
N LEU A 62 -4.19 4.82 -6.96
CA LEU A 62 -3.02 3.95 -7.09
C LEU A 62 -3.46 2.58 -7.57
N GLU A 63 -2.61 1.93 -8.36
CA GLU A 63 -2.86 0.58 -8.89
C GLU A 63 -1.78 -0.36 -8.36
N PHE A 64 -2.22 -1.51 -7.86
CA PHE A 64 -1.36 -2.48 -7.22
C PHE A 64 -1.58 -3.88 -7.79
N ALA A 65 -0.52 -4.69 -7.80
CA ALA A 65 -0.60 -6.13 -7.91
C ALA A 65 -0.07 -6.77 -6.62
N TRP A 66 -0.84 -7.70 -6.09
CA TRP A 66 -0.57 -8.36 -4.82
C TRP A 66 -0.29 -9.84 -5.03
N PHE A 67 0.69 -10.36 -4.30
CA PHE A 67 0.90 -11.79 -4.10
C PHE A 67 0.96 -12.06 -2.60
N LEU A 68 0.10 -12.94 -2.14
CA LEU A 68 -0.14 -13.23 -0.73
C LEU A 68 0.21 -14.69 -0.45
N ASP A 69 1.02 -14.91 0.58
CA ASP A 69 1.19 -16.24 1.19
C ASP A 69 0.39 -16.26 2.51
N PHE A 70 -0.30 -17.36 2.78
CA PHE A 70 -1.09 -17.54 4.01
C PHE A 70 -0.44 -18.54 4.97
N ASN A 71 -0.84 -18.48 6.23
CA ASN A 71 -0.46 -19.46 7.25
C ASN A 71 -1.16 -20.82 7.04
N GLU A 72 -0.85 -21.79 7.90
CA GLU A 72 -1.29 -23.18 7.72
C GLU A 72 -2.82 -23.35 7.67
N ASP A 73 -3.57 -22.60 8.48
CA ASP A 73 -5.04 -22.67 8.48
C ASP A 73 -5.69 -21.69 7.48
N GLY A 74 -4.89 -20.91 6.73
CA GLY A 74 -5.36 -19.93 5.77
C GLY A 74 -6.01 -18.67 6.38
N THR A 75 -5.97 -18.50 7.71
CA THR A 75 -6.67 -17.39 8.39
C THR A 75 -5.87 -16.09 8.43
N LYS A 76 -4.56 -16.14 8.18
CA LYS A 76 -3.65 -14.98 8.24
C LYS A 76 -2.72 -14.94 7.05
N VAL A 77 -2.48 -13.74 6.55
CA VAL A 77 -1.40 -13.48 5.59
C VAL A 77 -0.06 -13.49 6.34
N THR A 78 0.90 -14.26 5.85
CA THR A 78 2.25 -14.37 6.43
C THR A 78 3.28 -13.59 5.63
N ARG A 79 3.02 -13.35 4.35
CA ARG A 79 3.84 -12.53 3.48
C ARG A 79 3.00 -11.84 2.43
N ILE A 80 3.37 -10.59 2.16
CA ILE A 80 2.85 -9.77 1.06
C ILE A 80 4.01 -9.42 0.16
N LEU A 81 3.85 -9.65 -1.14
CA LEU A 81 4.64 -9.02 -2.18
C LEU A 81 3.73 -8.06 -2.94
N GLU A 82 4.02 -6.77 -2.80
CA GLU A 82 3.26 -5.67 -3.41
C GLU A 82 4.06 -5.11 -4.59
N TRP A 83 3.37 -4.89 -5.70
CA TRP A 83 3.87 -4.15 -6.85
C TRP A 83 2.97 -2.96 -7.11
N LEU A 84 3.59 -1.80 -7.33
CA LEU A 84 2.94 -0.61 -7.83
C LEU A 84 3.81 0.08 -8.87
N ASP A 85 3.20 0.97 -9.67
CA ASP A 85 3.96 1.83 -10.56
C ASP A 85 4.90 2.74 -9.73
N THR A 86 6.21 2.60 -9.95
CA THR A 86 7.23 3.34 -9.19
C THR A 86 7.09 4.86 -9.35
N THR A 87 6.65 5.34 -10.52
CA THR A 87 6.46 6.77 -10.76
C THR A 87 5.30 7.29 -9.93
N GLU A 88 4.19 6.55 -9.87
CA GLU A 88 3.04 6.92 -9.03
C GLU A 88 3.36 6.80 -7.54
N ALA A 89 4.16 5.80 -7.14
CA ALA A 89 4.67 5.65 -5.77
C ALA A 89 5.45 6.88 -5.31
N LEU A 90 6.38 7.35 -6.14
CA LEU A 90 7.23 8.49 -5.84
C LEU A 90 6.43 9.80 -5.77
N LYS A 91 5.44 9.97 -6.67
CA LYS A 91 4.52 11.12 -6.62
C LYS A 91 3.69 11.12 -5.34
N PHE A 92 3.14 9.95 -4.97
CA PHE A 92 2.40 9.78 -3.74
C PHE A 92 3.26 10.13 -2.51
N GLN A 93 4.47 9.57 -2.41
CA GLN A 93 5.35 9.84 -1.28
C GLN A 93 5.74 11.31 -1.17
N ALA A 94 6.09 11.94 -2.30
CA ALA A 94 6.44 13.36 -2.33
C ALA A 94 5.26 14.24 -1.89
N LYS A 95 4.04 13.90 -2.32
CA LYS A 95 2.83 14.63 -1.93
C LYS A 95 2.51 14.48 -0.45
N CYS A 96 2.60 13.25 0.08
CA CYS A 96 2.41 13.01 1.51
C CYS A 96 3.42 13.80 2.35
N ASN A 97 4.71 13.77 1.99
CA ASN A 97 5.75 14.51 2.70
C ASN A 97 5.46 16.03 2.69
N ALA A 98 5.13 16.61 1.55
CA ALA A 98 4.82 18.04 1.46
C ALA A 98 3.63 18.44 2.35
N LEU A 99 2.56 17.62 2.37
CA LEU A 99 1.39 17.89 3.22
C LEU A 99 1.68 17.69 4.71
N ILE A 100 2.58 16.79 5.06
CA ILE A 100 3.04 16.59 6.44
C ILE A 100 3.83 17.82 6.90
N ASP A 101 4.78 18.29 6.08
CA ASP A 101 5.55 19.50 6.39
C ASP A 101 4.63 20.72 6.58
N GLU A 102 3.61 20.87 5.73
CA GLU A 102 2.59 21.93 5.87
C GLU A 102 1.73 21.78 7.14
N LEU A 103 1.45 20.55 7.57
CA LEU A 103 0.68 20.26 8.78
C LEU A 103 1.50 20.58 10.04
N GLU A 104 2.78 20.21 10.05
CA GLU A 104 3.72 20.47 11.14
C GLU A 104 4.00 21.98 11.30
N ALA A 105 4.12 22.71 10.19
CA ALA A 105 4.33 24.17 10.23
C ALA A 105 3.13 24.96 10.81
N LYS A 106 1.96 24.35 10.96
CA LYS A 106 0.75 24.97 11.51
C LYS A 106 0.53 24.68 13.01
N GLN A 107 1.37 23.84 13.61
CA GLN A 107 1.31 23.47 15.03
C GLN A 107 2.25 24.34 15.87
#